data_AF-A0A7X1FF43-F1
#
_entry.id   AF-A0A7X1FF43-F1
#
_cell.length_a   1.000
_cell.length_b   1.000
_cell.length_c   1.000
_cell.angle_alpha   90.00
_cell.angle_beta   90.00
_cell.angle_gamma   90.00
#
_symmetry.space_group_name_H-M   'P 1'
#
loop_
_entity.id
_entity.type
_entity.pdbx_description
1 polymer ?
#
loop_
_entity_poly.entity_id
_entity_poly.type
_entity_poly.pdbx_seq_one_letter_code
_entity_poly.pdbx_strand_id
1 'polypeptide(L)'
;MRRSNQGLTLIEIMIVIAIIGLVLTLSLPSITEYMRKPHRSEVTVLLTEQAQLLERHHATAGLYSNASGLSTGNDYYSLSATLTDSGFSLTAVPKADGLMATDKCGSFTLDQAGAIGLAGQADGVTTKDCWGR
;
A
#
# COMPACT_ATOMS: atom_id res chain seq x y z
N MET A 1 -50.43 -28.78 28.44
CA MET A 1 -49.66 -28.80 27.18
C MET A 1 -48.17 -28.60 27.52
N ARG A 2 -47.36 -29.67 27.52
CA ARG A 2 -45.91 -29.55 27.72
C ARG A 2 -45.28 -29.18 26.39
N ARG A 3 -44.75 -27.95 26.28
CA ARG A 3 -43.83 -27.60 25.18
C ARG A 3 -42.55 -28.40 25.40
N SER A 4 -42.19 -29.24 24.42
CA SER A 4 -40.86 -29.82 24.34
C SER A 4 -39.92 -28.70 23.96
N ASN A 5 -39.00 -28.34 24.87
CA ASN A 5 -37.84 -27.53 24.49
C ASN A 5 -36.97 -28.41 23.58
N GLN A 6 -37.05 -28.18 22.27
CA GLN A 6 -36.12 -28.75 21.31
C GLN A 6 -34.79 -28.02 21.47
N GLY A 7 -33.86 -28.63 22.21
CA GLY A 7 -32.49 -28.15 22.31
C GLY A 7 -31.67 -28.51 21.07
N LEU A 8 -30.70 -27.67 20.74
CA LEU A 8 -29.68 -27.96 19.72
C LEU A 8 -28.96 -29.26 20.06
N THR A 9 -28.78 -30.12 19.06
CA THR A 9 -28.01 -31.35 19.25
C THR A 9 -26.52 -31.07 19.15
N LEU A 10 -25.70 -31.90 19.81
CA LEU A 10 -24.24 -31.77 19.76
C LEU A 10 -23.72 -31.86 18.32
N ILE A 11 -24.35 -32.68 17.49
CA ILE A 11 -23.98 -32.83 16.07
C ILE A 11 -24.31 -31.57 15.25
N GLU A 12 -25.41 -30.90 15.57
CA GLU A 12 -25.81 -29.65 14.92
C GLU A 12 -24.82 -28.52 15.23
N ILE A 13 -24.33 -28.45 16.46
CA ILE A 13 -23.26 -27.52 16.83
C ILE A 13 -21.94 -27.87 16.13
N MET A 14 -21.59 -29.16 15.99
CA MET A 14 -20.39 -29.55 15.25
C MET A 14 -20.47 -29.17 13.77
N ILE A 15 -21.64 -29.30 13.14
CA ILE A 15 -21.86 -28.89 11.74
C ILE A 15 -21.73 -27.37 11.61
N VAL A 16 -22.33 -26.59 12.53
CA VAL A 16 -22.24 -25.12 12.50
C VAL A 16 -20.78 -24.66 12.63
N ILE A 17 -20.01 -25.23 13.56
CA ILE A 17 -18.58 -24.89 13.74
C ILE A 17 -17.77 -25.25 12.50
N ALA A 18 -18.05 -26.41 11.87
CA ALA A 18 -17.39 -26.82 10.63
C ALA A 18 -17.68 -25.85 9.48
N ILE A 19 -18.93 -25.39 9.33
CA ILE A 19 -19.32 -24.40 8.31
C ILE A 19 -18.64 -23.06 8.57
N ILE A 20 -18.60 -22.59 9.83
CA ILE A 20 -17.92 -21.34 10.18
C ILE A 20 -16.42 -21.42 9.84
N GLY A 21 -15.76 -22.53 10.17
CA GLY A 21 -14.35 -22.75 9.82
C GLY A 21 -14.10 -22.68 8.31
N LEU A 22 -14.99 -23.28 7.50
CA LEU A 22 -14.91 -23.23 6.04
C LEU A 22 -15.10 -21.81 5.48
N VAL A 23 -16.04 -21.03 6.04
CA VAL A 23 -16.31 -19.66 5.56
C VAL A 23 -15.16 -18.72 5.92
N LEU A 24 -14.56 -18.89 7.10
CA LEU A 24 -13.45 -18.06 7.55
C LEU A 24 -12.20 -18.21 6.68
N THR A 25 -11.89 -19.42 6.19
CA THR A 25 -10.73 -19.65 5.31
C THR A 25 -10.86 -18.93 3.97
N LEU A 26 -12.09 -18.77 3.46
CA LEU A 26 -12.34 -18.06 2.19
C LEU A 26 -12.39 -16.53 2.34
N SER A 27 -12.72 -16.02 3.52
CA SER A 27 -13.06 -14.59 3.70
C SER A 27 -11.89 -13.70 4.11
N LEU A 28 -10.85 -14.24 4.76
CA LEU A 28 -9.72 -13.47 5.27
C LEU A 28 -8.89 -12.68 4.22
N PRO A 29 -8.57 -13.21 3.02
CA PRO A 29 -7.69 -12.49 2.10
C PRO A 29 -8.32 -11.21 1.54
N SER A 30 -9.65 -11.09 1.51
CA SER A 30 -10.33 -9.92 0.96
C SER A 30 -10.26 -8.70 1.89
N ILE A 31 -10.13 -8.89 3.20
CA ILE A 31 -10.20 -7.80 4.18
C ILE A 31 -8.90 -7.00 4.20
N THR A 32 -7.75 -7.66 4.02
CA THR A 32 -6.44 -6.99 4.06
C THR A 32 -6.20 -6.09 2.85
N GLU A 33 -6.62 -6.51 1.65
CA GLU A 33 -6.52 -5.66 0.45
C GLU A 33 -7.40 -4.41 0.53
N TYR A 34 -8.57 -4.50 1.18
CA TYR A 34 -9.44 -3.33 1.40
C TYR A 34 -8.74 -2.25 2.24
N MET A 35 -7.96 -2.66 3.25
CA MET A 35 -7.20 -1.75 4.11
C MET A 35 -5.92 -1.24 3.44
N ARG A 36 -5.28 -2.02 2.56
CA ARG A 36 -4.01 -1.66 1.91
C ARG A 36 -4.20 -0.68 0.75
N LYS A 37 -5.29 -0.83 -0.01
CA LYS A 37 -5.61 0.04 -1.16
C LYS A 37 -5.60 1.55 -0.85
N PRO A 38 -6.23 2.06 0.23
CA PRO A 38 -6.17 3.48 0.54
C PRO A 38 -4.74 3.95 0.84
N HIS A 39 -3.92 3.16 1.55
CA HIS A 39 -2.54 3.53 1.83
C HIS A 39 -1.65 3.56 0.59
N ARG A 40 -1.90 2.69 -0.40
CA ARG A 40 -1.27 2.78 -1.74
C ARG A 40 -1.68 4.10 -2.44
N SER A 41 -2.93 4.52 -2.30
CA SER A 41 -3.39 5.81 -2.84
C SER A 41 -2.73 6.99 -2.13
N GLU A 42 -2.59 6.94 -0.80
CA GLU A 42 -1.95 8.00 -0.02
C GLU A 42 -0.48 8.17 -0.40
N VAL A 43 0.27 7.07 -0.57
CA VAL A 43 1.69 7.15 -0.93
C VAL A 43 1.92 7.64 -2.36
N THR A 44 1.05 7.27 -3.31
CA THR A 44 1.14 7.74 -4.70
C THR A 44 0.83 9.24 -4.81
N VAL A 45 -0.11 9.74 -4.01
CA VAL A 45 -0.36 11.18 -3.86
C VAL A 45 0.86 11.86 -3.26
N LEU A 46 1.41 11.33 -2.16
CA LEU A 46 2.61 11.88 -1.51
C LEU A 46 3.79 12.01 -2.49
N LEU A 47 4.08 10.96 -3.27
CA LEU A 47 5.12 10.97 -4.29
C LEU A 47 4.88 12.07 -5.34
N THR A 48 3.63 12.22 -5.77
CA THR A 48 3.25 13.22 -6.77
C THR A 48 3.40 14.64 -6.22
N GLU A 49 3.04 14.88 -4.95
CA GLU A 49 3.26 16.16 -4.28
C GLU A 49 4.74 16.50 -4.16
N GLN A 50 5.59 15.52 -3.80
CA GLN A 50 7.03 15.73 -3.70
C GLN A 50 7.65 16.01 -5.07
N ALA A 51 7.20 15.32 -6.12
CA ALA A 51 7.63 15.62 -7.48
C ALA A 51 7.27 17.06 -7.87
N GLN A 52 6.06 17.52 -7.58
CA GLN A 52 5.66 18.91 -7.86
C GLN A 52 6.49 19.95 -7.09
N LEU A 53 6.88 19.64 -5.85
CA LEU A 53 7.79 20.50 -5.08
C LEU A 53 9.16 20.61 -5.77
N LEU A 54 9.71 19.48 -6.24
CA LEU A 54 10.97 19.42 -6.95
C LEU A 54 10.93 20.18 -8.29
N GLU A 55 9.85 20.04 -9.05
CA GLU A 55 9.64 20.80 -10.28
C GLU A 55 9.59 22.31 -10.03
N ARG A 56 8.90 22.73 -8.96
CA ARG A 56 8.89 24.15 -8.53
C ARG A 56 10.27 24.64 -8.15
N HIS A 57 11.04 23.84 -7.40
CA HIS A 57 12.41 24.18 -7.03
C HIS A 57 13.27 24.37 -8.28
N HIS A 58 13.23 23.41 -9.21
CA HIS A 58 13.96 23.48 -10.47
C HIS A 58 13.56 24.70 -11.32
N ALA A 59 12.27 25.06 -11.36
CA ALA A 59 11.81 26.26 -12.06
C ALA A 59 12.41 27.58 -11.51
N THR A 60 12.81 27.60 -10.23
CA THR A 60 13.39 28.79 -9.58
C THR A 60 14.92 28.76 -9.49
N ALA A 61 15.52 27.60 -9.25
CA ALA A 61 16.95 27.43 -9.02
C ALA A 61 17.71 26.92 -10.27
N GLY A 62 17.00 26.35 -11.25
CA GLY A 62 17.60 25.73 -12.44
C GLY A 62 18.26 24.38 -12.21
N LEU A 63 18.10 23.80 -11.01
CA LEU A 63 18.64 22.49 -10.62
C LEU A 63 17.71 21.82 -9.59
N TYR A 64 17.74 20.48 -9.50
CA TYR A 64 16.99 19.74 -8.46
C TYR A 64 17.80 19.53 -7.18
N SER A 65 19.13 19.62 -7.25
CA SER A 65 19.98 19.46 -6.07
C SER A 65 19.68 20.51 -5.01
N ASN A 66 19.96 20.17 -3.75
CA ASN A 66 19.73 21.04 -2.59
C ASN A 66 18.26 21.48 -2.39
N ALA A 67 17.29 20.86 -3.07
CA ALA A 67 15.88 21.04 -2.76
C ALA A 67 15.63 20.66 -1.30
N SER A 68 14.82 21.47 -0.61
CA SER A 68 14.50 21.29 0.81
C SER A 68 13.00 21.17 1.02
N GLY A 69 12.58 20.68 2.19
CA GLY A 69 11.17 20.50 2.51
C GLY A 69 10.52 19.24 1.93
N LEU A 70 11.31 18.29 1.45
CA LEU A 70 10.82 16.96 1.09
C LEU A 70 10.29 16.23 2.33
N SER A 71 9.14 15.58 2.19
CA SER A 71 8.58 14.72 3.23
C SER A 71 9.48 13.51 3.51
N THR A 72 9.47 13.03 4.75
CA THR A 72 10.13 11.77 5.14
C THR A 72 9.24 10.54 4.94
N GLY A 73 7.99 10.73 4.50
CA GLY A 73 7.02 9.65 4.34
C GLY A 73 5.73 9.90 5.11
N ASN A 74 4.99 8.82 5.39
CA ASN A 74 3.79 8.79 6.22
C ASN A 74 3.89 7.66 7.26
N ASP A 75 2.78 7.27 7.88
CA ASP A 75 2.78 6.21 8.90
C ASP A 75 3.20 4.84 8.36
N TYR A 76 2.96 4.57 7.08
CA TYR A 76 3.15 3.26 6.45
C TYR A 76 4.37 3.17 5.54
N TYR A 77 4.83 4.29 5.00
CA TYR A 77 5.93 4.38 4.05
C TYR A 77 6.97 5.40 4.50
N SER A 78 8.24 5.07 4.33
CA SER A 78 9.36 6.01 4.43
C SER A 78 9.75 6.48 3.03
N LEU A 79 9.89 7.79 2.84
CA LEU A 79 10.28 8.38 1.57
C LEU A 79 11.78 8.67 1.56
N SER A 80 12.45 8.30 0.47
CA SER A 80 13.80 8.72 0.13
C SER A 80 13.83 9.37 -1.26
N ALA A 81 14.75 10.32 -1.43
CA ALA A 81 14.96 11.03 -2.67
C ALA A 81 16.45 11.00 -3.04
N THR A 82 16.73 10.65 -4.28
CA THR A 82 18.05 10.82 -4.89
C THR A 82 17.95 12.02 -5.82
N LEU A 83 18.68 13.09 -5.51
CA LEU A 83 18.66 14.34 -6.28
C LEU A 83 20.01 14.57 -6.96
N THR A 84 19.97 14.95 -8.23
CA THR A 84 21.13 15.48 -8.98
C THR A 84 20.78 16.87 -9.50
N ASP A 85 21.71 17.56 -10.15
CA ASP A 85 21.38 18.87 -10.72
C ASP A 85 20.29 18.78 -11.81
N SER A 86 20.27 17.68 -12.57
CA SER A 86 19.40 17.51 -13.74
C SER A 86 18.28 16.48 -13.60
N GLY A 87 18.15 15.83 -12.45
CA GLY A 87 17.05 14.88 -12.22
C GLY A 87 16.85 14.47 -10.77
N PHE A 88 15.80 13.68 -10.56
CA PHE A 88 15.48 13.12 -9.26
C PHE A 88 14.85 11.73 -9.39
N SER A 89 15.01 10.93 -8.34
CA SER A 89 14.25 9.69 -8.16
C SER A 89 13.70 9.66 -6.75
N LEU A 90 12.39 9.55 -6.63
CA LEU A 90 11.67 9.39 -5.38
C LEU A 90 11.33 7.91 -5.19
N THR A 91 11.57 7.40 -3.99
CA THR A 91 11.23 6.03 -3.60
C THR A 91 10.52 6.03 -2.27
N ALA A 92 9.32 5.45 -2.22
CA ALA A 92 8.58 5.22 -0.99
C ALA A 92 8.64 3.74 -0.62
N VAL A 93 9.33 3.44 0.49
CA VAL A 93 9.57 2.08 0.98
C VAL A 93 8.59 1.77 2.12
N PRO A 94 7.86 0.64 2.09
CA PRO A 94 7.03 0.22 3.21
C PRO A 94 7.86 0.08 4.49
N LYS A 95 7.34 0.57 5.62
CA LYS A 95 8.00 0.37 6.92
C LYS A 95 7.93 -1.11 7.32
N ALA A 96 9.05 -1.66 7.77
CA ALA A 96 9.23 -3.09 8.03
C ALA A 96 8.24 -3.67 9.07
N ASP A 97 7.84 -2.88 10.05
CA ASP A 97 6.91 -3.31 11.12
C ASP A 97 5.45 -2.87 10.86
N GLY A 98 5.17 -2.34 9.65
CA GLY A 98 3.88 -1.76 9.31
C GLY A 98 2.92 -2.70 8.56
N LEU A 99 1.65 -2.30 8.47
CA LEU A 99 0.60 -3.01 7.71
C LEU A 99 0.99 -3.29 6.24
N MET A 100 1.80 -2.39 5.66
CA MET A 100 2.28 -2.44 4.27
C MET A 100 3.58 -3.24 4.09
N ALA A 101 4.22 -3.74 5.16
CA ALA A 101 5.49 -4.45 5.07
C ALA A 101 5.44 -5.69 4.16
N THR A 102 4.30 -6.39 4.16
CA THR A 102 4.03 -7.58 3.32
C THR A 102 3.06 -7.27 2.19
N ASP A 103 3.02 -6.01 1.76
CA ASP A 103 2.21 -5.61 0.63
C ASP A 103 2.82 -6.11 -0.69
N LYS A 104 1.97 -6.65 -1.57
CA LYS A 104 2.42 -7.21 -2.85
C LYS A 104 3.06 -6.18 -3.78
N CYS A 105 2.80 -4.88 -3.57
CA CYS A 105 3.32 -3.82 -4.42
C CYS A 105 4.76 -3.40 -4.08
N GLY A 106 5.25 -3.75 -2.88
CA GLY A 106 6.57 -3.31 -2.44
C GLY A 106 6.72 -1.79 -2.39
N SER A 107 7.85 -1.29 -2.88
CA SER A 107 8.18 0.13 -2.87
C SER A 107 7.67 0.83 -4.13
N PHE A 108 7.17 2.04 -3.98
CA PHE A 108 6.67 2.87 -5.08
C PHE A 108 7.75 3.85 -5.53
N THR A 109 7.96 3.99 -6.84
CA THR A 109 8.98 4.91 -7.39
C THR A 109 8.39 5.90 -8.39
N LEU A 110 8.93 7.12 -8.39
CA LEU A 110 8.60 8.18 -9.34
C LEU A 110 9.87 8.97 -9.68
N ASP A 111 10.14 9.19 -10.96
CA ASP A 111 11.28 9.98 -11.43
C ASP A 111 10.87 11.31 -12.08
N GLN A 112 11.86 12.11 -12.47
CA GLN A 112 11.67 13.42 -13.10
C GLN A 112 11.00 13.36 -14.48
N ALA A 113 11.05 12.22 -15.16
CA ALA A 113 10.33 12.02 -16.42
C ALA A 113 8.85 11.67 -16.19
N GLY A 114 8.41 11.58 -14.93
CA GLY A 114 7.10 11.09 -14.56
C GLY A 114 6.96 9.57 -14.69
N ALA A 115 8.07 8.84 -14.86
CA ALA A 115 8.04 7.40 -14.94
C ALA A 115 7.75 6.82 -13.56
N ILE A 116 6.68 6.01 -13.50
CA ILE A 116 6.30 5.27 -12.31
C ILE A 116 6.89 3.88 -12.31
N GLY A 117 7.19 3.38 -11.13
CA GLY A 117 7.66 2.02 -10.97
C GLY A 117 7.30 1.41 -9.63
N LEU A 118 7.69 0.15 -9.52
CA LEU A 118 7.66 -0.62 -8.29
C LEU A 118 9.05 -1.25 -8.09
N ALA A 119 9.43 -1.45 -6.84
CA ALA A 119 10.63 -2.21 -6.48
C ALA A 119 10.31 -3.19 -5.34
N GLY A 120 10.70 -4.45 -5.52
CA GLY A 120 10.43 -5.52 -4.55
C GLY A 120 8.97 -6.00 -4.52
N GLN A 121 8.20 -5.73 -5.58
CA GLN A 121 6.85 -6.27 -5.76
C GLN A 121 6.87 -7.80 -5.95
N ALA A 122 5.75 -8.44 -5.61
CA ALA A 122 5.56 -9.87 -5.84
C ALA A 122 5.48 -10.22 -7.34
N ASP A 123 5.78 -11.48 -7.68
CA ASP A 123 5.77 -11.95 -9.06
C ASP A 123 4.40 -11.76 -9.73
N GLY A 124 4.43 -11.25 -10.97
CA GLY A 124 3.23 -10.98 -11.77
C GLY A 124 2.46 -9.71 -11.37
N VAL A 125 2.87 -9.00 -10.32
CA VAL A 125 2.30 -7.69 -9.97
C VAL A 125 2.87 -6.60 -10.86
N THR A 126 1.98 -5.80 -11.46
CA THR A 126 2.35 -4.71 -12.36
C THR A 126 2.15 -3.34 -11.72
N THR A 127 2.73 -2.31 -12.32
CA THR A 127 2.47 -0.91 -11.91
C THR A 127 0.99 -0.58 -11.91
N LYS A 128 0.22 -1.09 -12.88
CA LYS A 128 -1.23 -0.88 -12.99
C LYS A 128 -2.00 -1.39 -11.78
N ASP A 129 -1.58 -2.52 -11.21
CA ASP A 129 -2.23 -3.14 -10.04
C ASP A 129 -2.05 -2.31 -8.75
N CYS A 130 -1.01 -1.48 -8.71
CA CYS A 130 -0.56 -0.80 -7.49
C CYS A 130 -0.73 0.72 -7.56
N TRP A 131 -0.39 1.33 -8.69
CA TRP A 131 -0.55 2.76 -8.97
C TRP A 131 -1.95 3.12 -9.46
N GLY A 132 -2.77 2.14 -9.87
CA GLY A 132 -4.10 2.38 -10.43
C GLY A 132 -4.08 3.05 -11.81
N ARG A 133 -2.92 3.11 -12.48
CA ARG A 133 -2.71 3.62 -13.84
C ARG A 133 -1.79 2.71 -14.63
#